data_AF-A0A9Q3DV95-F1
#
_entry.id   AF-A0A9Q3DV95-F1
#
_cell.length_a   1.000
_cell.length_b   1.000
_cell.length_c   1.000
_cell.angle_alpha   90.00
_cell.angle_beta   90.00
_cell.angle_gamma   90.00
#
_symmetry.space_group_name_H-M   'P 1'
#
loop_
_entity.id
_entity.type
_entity.pdbx_description
1 polymer ?
#
loop_
_entity_poly.entity_id
_entity_poly.type
_entity_poly.pdbx_seq_one_letter_code
_entity_poly.pdbx_strand_id
1 'polypeptide(L)'
;MSPDYTMLREFNTCFSLSDIVTQSENPNMLPLVPLEEILTLRNTPPGKKKIGKAIIQMTDFSIKYVVASLERLGICCWAPDLNEARDTLYKKACRVSALQTFRQIAISGAYDYMNINLVYLENIQLLTNVYNHFVHWYMAQQFKKDAKEAGKHAKDQERRAVF
;
A
#
# COMPACT_ATOMS: atom_id res chain seq x y z
N MET A 1 5.72 9.75 -0.54
CA MET A 1 7.12 9.79 -1.01
C MET A 1 7.20 9.00 -2.30
N SER A 2 7.98 9.45 -3.27
CA SER A 2 8.33 8.67 -4.46
C SER A 2 9.43 7.66 -4.06
N PRO A 3 9.45 6.43 -4.62
CA PRO A 3 10.52 5.49 -4.36
C PRO A 3 11.86 6.04 -4.90
N ASP A 4 12.96 5.75 -4.21
CA ASP A 4 14.31 6.13 -4.65
C ASP A 4 14.76 5.26 -5.85
N TYR A 5 15.56 5.83 -6.75
CA TYR A 5 16.04 5.14 -7.94
C TYR A 5 16.89 3.91 -7.60
N THR A 6 17.72 3.98 -6.55
CA THR A 6 18.58 2.86 -6.13
C THR A 6 17.73 1.70 -5.66
N MET A 7 16.73 1.98 -4.82
CA MET A 7 15.77 1.00 -4.32
C MET A 7 15.01 0.31 -5.47
N LEU A 8 14.53 1.09 -6.45
CA LEU A 8 13.86 0.53 -7.63
C LEU A 8 14.79 -0.40 -8.41
N ARG A 9 16.03 0.03 -8.66
CA ARG A 9 17.00 -0.75 -9.43
C ARG A 9 17.35 -2.06 -8.73
N GLU A 10 17.62 -2.02 -7.43
CA GLU A 10 17.92 -3.22 -6.63
C GLU A 10 16.76 -4.20 -6.69
N PHE A 11 15.54 -3.74 -6.40
CA PHE A 11 14.34 -4.59 -6.44
C PHE A 11 14.14 -5.25 -7.81
N ASN A 12 14.23 -4.47 -8.90
CA ASN A 12 14.05 -5.01 -10.26
C ASN A 12 15.20 -5.94 -10.70
N THR A 13 16.35 -5.92 -10.04
CA THR A 13 17.50 -6.80 -10.36
C THR A 13 17.45 -8.09 -9.53
N CYS A 14 16.98 -8.01 -8.28
CA CYS A 14 16.97 -9.13 -7.35
C CYS A 14 15.75 -10.06 -7.50
N PHE A 15 14.65 -9.57 -8.06
CA PHE A 15 13.39 -10.31 -8.11
C PHE A 15 12.82 -10.43 -9.52
N SER A 16 12.00 -11.46 -9.72
CA SER A 16 11.23 -11.71 -10.93
C SER A 16 9.72 -11.66 -10.65
N LEU A 17 8.91 -11.67 -11.72
CA LEU A 17 7.45 -11.71 -11.59
C LEU A 17 6.95 -13.02 -10.96
N SER A 18 7.61 -14.14 -11.26
CA SER A 18 7.32 -15.43 -10.64
C SER A 18 7.57 -15.42 -9.13
N ASP A 19 8.60 -14.73 -8.67
CA ASP A 19 8.88 -14.61 -7.24
C ASP A 19 7.74 -13.88 -6.52
N ILE A 20 7.27 -12.77 -7.09
CA ILE A 20 6.14 -12.01 -6.55
C ILE A 20 4.89 -12.90 -6.45
N VAL A 21 4.52 -13.59 -7.52
CA VAL A 21 3.32 -14.45 -7.54
C VAL A 21 3.45 -15.56 -6.49
N THR A 22 4.57 -16.28 -6.48
CA THR A 22 4.80 -17.41 -5.57
C THR A 22 4.77 -16.99 -4.11
N GLN A 23 5.43 -15.88 -3.77
CA GLN A 23 5.46 -15.34 -2.41
C GLN A 23 4.11 -14.79 -1.96
N SER A 24 3.35 -14.27 -2.91
CA SER A 24 2.01 -13.74 -2.64
C SER A 24 1.01 -14.87 -2.35
N GLU A 25 1.14 -16.03 -2.98
CA GLU A 25 0.17 -17.14 -2.89
C GLU A 25 0.48 -18.09 -1.73
N ASN A 26 1.75 -18.25 -1.34
CA ASN A 26 2.15 -19.20 -0.32
C ASN A 26 2.65 -18.49 0.95
N PRO A 27 1.82 -18.40 2.02
CA PRO A 27 2.21 -17.72 3.24
C PRO A 27 3.30 -18.41 4.07
N ASN A 28 3.66 -19.66 3.74
CA ASN A 28 4.68 -20.42 4.43
C ASN A 28 6.08 -20.26 3.83
N MET A 29 6.24 -19.45 2.78
CA MET A 29 7.53 -19.19 2.15
C MET A 29 8.43 -18.35 3.07
N LEU A 30 9.75 -18.57 2.94
CA LEU A 30 10.74 -17.79 3.67
C LEU A 30 10.66 -16.31 3.24
N PRO A 31 10.69 -15.36 4.19
CA PRO A 31 10.69 -13.94 3.87
C PRO A 31 11.91 -13.55 3.02
N LEU A 32 11.72 -12.60 2.09
CA LEU A 32 12.77 -12.19 1.14
C LEU A 32 13.72 -11.13 1.71
N VAL A 33 13.27 -10.40 2.72
CA VAL A 33 14.00 -9.31 3.38
C VAL A 33 13.77 -9.43 4.89
N PRO A 34 14.72 -9.06 5.77
CA PRO A 34 14.49 -9.05 7.21
C PRO A 34 13.45 -8.03 7.68
N LEU A 35 12.70 -8.36 8.73
CA LEU A 35 11.68 -7.50 9.34
C LEU A 35 12.21 -6.11 9.72
N GLU A 36 13.46 -6.02 10.19
CA GLU A 36 14.11 -4.82 10.66
C GLU A 36 14.36 -3.78 9.56
N GLU A 37 14.38 -4.23 8.30
CA GLU A 37 14.55 -3.39 7.13
C GLU A 37 13.23 -2.79 6.64
N ILE A 38 12.08 -3.31 7.09
CA ILE A 38 10.77 -2.79 6.72
C ILE A 38 10.52 -1.44 7.39
N LEU A 39 10.48 -0.38 6.58
CA LEU A 39 10.22 0.99 7.00
C LEU A 39 8.72 1.28 7.08
N THR A 40 7.93 0.59 6.26
CA THR A 40 6.48 0.80 6.20
C THR A 40 5.82 0.31 7.48
N LEU A 41 5.06 1.19 8.13
CA LEU A 41 4.37 0.95 9.41
C LEU A 41 5.25 0.62 10.62
N ARG A 42 6.59 0.60 10.51
CA ARG A 42 7.54 0.22 11.57
C ARG A 42 7.26 0.84 12.95
N ASN A 43 6.86 2.11 12.97
CA ASN A 43 6.59 2.87 14.19
C ASN A 43 5.11 3.25 14.33
N THR A 44 4.19 2.51 13.69
CA THR A 44 2.76 2.80 13.76
C THR A 44 2.16 2.10 14.97
N PRO A 45 1.73 2.83 16.02
CA PRO A 45 1.04 2.17 17.13
C PRO A 45 -0.36 1.74 16.67
N PRO A 46 -0.88 0.61 17.18
CA PRO A 46 -2.25 0.17 16.89
C PRO A 46 -3.28 1.17 17.41
N GLY A 47 -4.49 1.11 16.86
CA GLY A 47 -5.62 1.95 17.23
C GLY A 47 -6.21 2.74 16.07
N LYS A 48 -7.04 3.74 16.41
CA LYS A 48 -7.72 4.60 15.44
C LYS A 48 -6.73 5.59 14.82
N LYS A 49 -6.65 5.59 13.49
CA LYS A 49 -5.86 6.55 12.70
C LYS A 49 -6.79 7.44 11.90
N LYS A 50 -6.62 8.75 12.04
CA LYS A 50 -7.31 9.71 11.18
C LYS A 50 -6.57 9.81 9.86
N ILE A 51 -7.23 9.47 8.76
CA ILE A 51 -6.71 9.59 7.39
C ILE A 51 -7.71 10.45 6.61
N GLY A 52 -7.33 11.71 6.37
CA GLY A 52 -8.25 12.72 5.84
C GLY A 52 -9.47 12.91 6.75
N LYS A 53 -10.67 12.66 6.20
CA LYS A 53 -11.95 12.69 6.96
C LYS A 53 -12.34 11.32 7.55
N ALA A 54 -11.63 10.24 7.19
CA ALA A 54 -11.93 8.90 7.67
C ALA A 54 -11.14 8.56 8.93
N ILE A 55 -11.73 7.73 9.79
CA ILE A 55 -11.04 7.10 10.91
C ILE A 55 -10.91 5.61 10.58
N ILE A 56 -9.67 5.14 10.48
CA ILE A 56 -9.36 3.75 10.19
C ILE A 56 -8.88 3.07 11.47
N GLN A 57 -9.54 1.98 11.86
CA GLN A 57 -9.05 1.10 12.91
C GLN A 57 -7.87 0.27 12.37
N MET A 58 -6.67 0.53 12.89
CA MET A 58 -5.48 -0.27 12.59
C MET A 58 -5.22 -1.20 13.77
N THR A 59 -5.63 -2.47 13.68
CA THR A 59 -5.35 -3.45 14.73
C THR A 59 -3.88 -3.86 14.71
N ASP A 60 -3.38 -4.38 15.82
CA ASP A 60 -2.02 -4.96 15.89
C ASP A 60 -1.84 -6.08 14.86
N PHE A 61 -2.87 -6.91 14.68
CA PHE A 61 -2.93 -7.93 13.62
C PHE A 61 -2.78 -7.31 12.22
N SER A 62 -3.55 -6.27 11.90
CA SER A 62 -3.49 -5.61 10.59
C SER A 62 -2.10 -5.05 10.29
N ILE A 63 -1.46 -4.43 11.27
CA ILE A 63 -0.11 -3.87 11.12
C ILE A 63 0.89 -4.99 10.88
N LYS A 64 0.90 -6.03 11.73
CA LYS A 64 1.79 -7.19 11.57
C LYS A 64 1.59 -7.90 10.24
N TYR A 65 0.33 -8.05 9.80
CA TYR A 65 0.01 -8.69 8.54
C TYR A 65 0.55 -7.91 7.33
N VAL A 66 0.40 -6.57 7.34
CA VAL A 66 0.96 -5.72 6.28
C VAL A 66 2.47 -5.85 6.26
N VAL A 67 3.13 -5.70 7.41
CA VAL A 67 4.58 -5.76 7.52
C VAL A 67 5.12 -7.11 7.03
N ALA A 68 4.57 -8.23 7.51
CA ALA A 68 4.97 -9.57 7.06
C ALA A 68 4.69 -9.82 5.57
N SER A 69 3.67 -9.17 4.99
CA SER A 69 3.40 -9.25 3.55
C SER A 69 4.43 -8.49 2.73
N LEU A 70 4.90 -7.34 3.23
CA LEU A 70 5.95 -6.57 2.59
C LEU A 70 7.32 -7.26 2.69
N GLU A 71 7.59 -7.86 3.84
CA GLU A 71 8.78 -8.69 4.12
C GLU A 71 8.91 -9.87 3.12
N ARG A 72 7.82 -10.61 2.91
CA ARG A 72 7.77 -11.72 1.94
C ARG A 72 7.91 -11.27 0.48
N LEU A 73 7.50 -10.06 0.17
CA LEU A 73 7.61 -9.49 -1.18
C LEU A 73 8.93 -8.74 -1.41
N GLY A 74 9.79 -8.64 -0.40
CA GLY A 74 11.05 -7.89 -0.47
C GLY A 74 10.87 -6.37 -0.60
N ILE A 75 9.74 -5.84 -0.10
CA ILE A 75 9.39 -4.41 -0.18
C ILE A 75 9.68 -3.74 1.17
N CYS A 76 10.85 -3.11 1.32
CA CYS A 76 11.19 -2.40 2.56
C CYS A 76 10.32 -1.15 2.79
N CYS A 77 10.00 -0.43 1.71
CA CYS A 77 9.18 0.76 1.74
C CYS A 77 8.10 0.65 0.67
N TRP A 78 6.83 0.69 1.06
CA TRP A 78 5.71 0.73 0.13
C TRP A 78 5.57 2.15 -0.40
N ALA A 79 6.04 2.37 -1.61
CA ALA A 79 6.01 3.67 -2.26
C ALA A 79 5.75 3.50 -3.76
N PRO A 80 4.48 3.34 -4.20
CA PRO A 80 4.18 3.20 -5.62
C PRO A 80 4.75 4.37 -6.43
N ASP A 81 5.36 4.06 -7.57
CA ASP A 81 5.83 5.09 -8.48
C ASP A 81 4.63 5.79 -9.15
N LEU A 82 4.53 7.10 -8.92
CA LEU A 82 3.46 7.98 -9.42
C LEU A 82 3.86 8.77 -10.68
N ASN A 83 5.13 8.71 -11.08
CA ASN A 83 5.69 9.42 -12.23
C ASN A 83 5.85 8.50 -13.44
N GLU A 84 6.13 7.21 -13.23
CA GLU A 84 6.43 6.28 -14.31
C GLU A 84 5.17 5.75 -15.00
N ALA A 85 5.10 5.95 -16.32
CA ALA A 85 4.01 5.46 -17.17
C ALA A 85 4.09 3.94 -17.43
N ARG A 86 5.29 3.33 -17.36
CA ARG A 86 5.49 1.90 -17.63
C ARG A 86 5.08 1.04 -16.43
N ASP A 87 4.67 -0.20 -16.68
CA ASP A 87 4.33 -1.17 -15.63
C ASP A 87 5.59 -1.95 -15.22
N THR A 88 6.34 -1.40 -14.27
CA THR A 88 7.56 -2.02 -13.73
C THR A 88 7.24 -3.15 -12.76
N LEU A 89 8.22 -4.03 -12.50
CA LEU A 89 8.04 -5.15 -11.56
C LEU A 89 7.67 -4.65 -10.16
N TYR A 90 8.34 -3.59 -9.70
CA TYR A 90 8.04 -2.96 -8.42
C TYR A 90 6.61 -2.40 -8.33
N LYS A 91 6.07 -1.79 -9.40
CA LYS A 91 4.66 -1.34 -9.43
C LYS A 91 3.68 -2.51 -9.28
N LYS A 92 3.97 -3.63 -9.95
CA LYS A 92 3.19 -4.86 -9.78
C LYS A 92 3.28 -5.39 -8.35
N ALA A 93 4.48 -5.40 -7.76
CA ALA A 93 4.70 -5.80 -6.37
C ALA A 93 3.89 -4.95 -5.39
N CYS A 94 3.94 -3.61 -5.51
CA CYS A 94 3.16 -2.69 -4.69
C CYS A 94 1.65 -2.89 -4.83
N ARG A 95 1.16 -3.20 -6.05
CA ARG A 95 -0.25 -3.50 -6.28
C ARG A 95 -0.65 -4.81 -5.61
N VAL A 96 0.11 -5.87 -5.85
CA VAL A 96 -0.15 -7.19 -5.24
C VAL A 96 -0.16 -7.07 -3.71
N SER A 97 0.84 -6.43 -3.12
CA SER A 97 0.93 -6.26 -1.66
C SER A 97 -0.28 -5.52 -1.10
N ALA A 98 -0.71 -4.43 -1.75
CA ALA A 98 -1.86 -3.64 -1.31
C ALA A 98 -3.17 -4.42 -1.42
N LEU A 99 -3.40 -5.11 -2.54
CA LEU A 99 -4.64 -5.87 -2.75
C LEU A 99 -4.75 -7.05 -1.80
N GLN A 100 -3.67 -7.79 -1.57
CA GLN A 100 -3.69 -8.95 -0.69
C GLN A 100 -3.90 -8.56 0.78
N THR A 101 -3.15 -7.56 1.25
CA THR A 101 -3.30 -7.07 2.62
C THR A 101 -4.69 -6.49 2.85
N PHE A 102 -5.22 -5.72 1.91
CA PHE A 102 -6.60 -5.22 1.98
C PHE A 102 -7.62 -6.34 2.10
N ARG A 103 -7.56 -7.37 1.23
CA ARG A 103 -8.50 -8.50 1.27
C ARG A 103 -8.44 -9.24 2.60
N GLN A 104 -7.23 -9.51 3.10
CA GLN A 104 -7.04 -10.31 4.32
C GLN A 104 -7.49 -9.56 5.57
N ILE A 105 -7.19 -8.26 5.65
CA ILE A 105 -7.66 -7.40 6.73
C ILE A 105 -9.19 -7.23 6.69
N ALA A 106 -9.76 -7.13 5.48
CA ALA A 106 -11.20 -7.07 5.30
C ALA A 106 -11.90 -8.36 5.75
N ILE A 107 -11.37 -9.53 5.36
CA ILE A 107 -11.90 -10.85 5.75
C ILE A 107 -11.76 -11.08 7.27
N SER A 108 -10.74 -10.53 7.91
CA SER A 108 -10.56 -10.64 9.36
C SER A 108 -11.57 -9.79 10.18
N GLY A 109 -12.52 -9.12 9.53
CA GLY A 109 -13.52 -8.26 10.18
C GLY A 109 -12.98 -6.90 10.62
N ALA A 110 -11.72 -6.56 10.30
CA ALA A 110 -11.12 -5.31 10.78
C ALA A 110 -11.77 -4.06 10.17
N TYR A 111 -12.60 -4.21 9.13
CA TYR A 111 -13.35 -3.14 8.47
C TYR A 111 -14.88 -3.29 8.62
N ASP A 112 -15.38 -4.12 9.54
CA ASP A 112 -16.83 -4.34 9.71
C ASP A 112 -17.61 -3.05 9.98
N TYR A 113 -17.00 -2.11 10.71
CA TYR A 113 -17.58 -0.78 10.96
C TYR A 113 -17.76 0.08 9.69
N MET A 114 -17.11 -0.29 8.58
CA MET A 114 -17.28 0.36 7.27
C MET A 114 -18.39 -0.27 6.43
N ASN A 115 -19.04 -1.34 6.92
CA ASN A 115 -20.09 -2.08 6.19
C ASN A 115 -19.66 -2.50 4.78
N ILE A 116 -18.43 -3.01 4.66
CA ILE A 116 -17.88 -3.49 3.39
C ILE A 116 -18.62 -4.74 2.92
N ASN A 117 -18.99 -4.77 1.64
CA ASN A 117 -19.57 -5.96 1.02
C ASN A 117 -18.43 -6.92 0.60
N LEU A 118 -18.26 -7.99 1.37
CA LEU A 118 -17.19 -8.97 1.20
C LEU A 118 -17.26 -9.74 -0.13
N VAL A 119 -18.43 -9.80 -0.80
CA VAL A 119 -18.60 -10.45 -2.11
C VAL A 119 -17.66 -9.85 -3.16
N TYR A 120 -17.36 -8.56 -3.05
CA TYR A 120 -16.48 -7.87 -4.00
C TYR A 120 -14.98 -8.13 -3.76
N LEU A 121 -14.60 -8.77 -2.65
CA LEU A 121 -13.18 -9.07 -2.37
C LEU A 121 -12.61 -10.15 -3.29
N GLU A 122 -13.46 -10.95 -3.94
CA GLU A 122 -13.03 -11.95 -4.93
C GLU A 122 -12.94 -11.36 -6.34
N ASN A 123 -13.52 -10.18 -6.58
CA ASN A 123 -13.45 -9.51 -7.87
C ASN A 123 -12.13 -8.76 -8.03
N ILE A 124 -11.08 -9.49 -8.42
CA ILE A 124 -9.72 -8.95 -8.59
C ILE A 124 -9.67 -7.80 -9.60
N GLN A 125 -10.51 -7.82 -10.64
CA GLN A 125 -10.56 -6.74 -11.62
C GLN A 125 -11.08 -5.44 -10.98
N LEU A 126 -12.17 -5.54 -10.20
CA LEU A 126 -12.70 -4.39 -9.45
C LEU A 126 -11.66 -3.85 -8.47
N LEU A 127 -11.03 -4.72 -7.69
CA LEU A 127 -9.99 -4.32 -6.75
C LEU A 127 -8.80 -3.63 -7.44
N THR A 128 -8.38 -4.16 -8.59
CA THR A 128 -7.33 -3.56 -9.42
C THR A 128 -7.73 -2.17 -9.93
N ASN A 129 -8.97 -1.99 -10.37
CA ASN A 129 -9.48 -0.70 -10.82
C ASN A 129 -9.54 0.32 -9.66
N VAL A 130 -10.01 -0.11 -8.48
CA VAL A 130 -10.02 0.72 -7.26
C VAL A 130 -8.61 1.13 -6.87
N TYR A 131 -7.65 0.20 -6.89
CA TYR A 131 -6.24 0.49 -6.65
C TYR A 131 -5.69 1.52 -7.63
N ASN A 132 -5.89 1.30 -8.93
CA ASN A 132 -5.38 2.18 -9.97
C ASN A 132 -5.97 3.60 -9.83
N HIS A 133 -7.26 3.70 -9.54
CA HIS A 133 -7.91 4.99 -9.27
C HIS A 133 -7.34 5.66 -8.01
N PHE A 134 -7.19 4.92 -6.91
CA PHE A 134 -6.68 5.48 -5.66
C PHE A 134 -5.21 5.93 -5.79
N VAL A 135 -4.33 5.07 -6.30
CA VAL A 135 -2.90 5.33 -6.38
C VAL A 135 -2.56 6.26 -7.56
N HIS A 136 -2.94 5.88 -8.78
CA HIS A 136 -2.46 6.56 -9.98
C HIS A 136 -3.32 7.77 -10.40
N TRP A 137 -4.51 7.93 -9.84
CA TRP A 137 -5.31 9.16 -10.04
C TRP A 137 -5.34 10.03 -8.78
N TYR A 138 -5.82 9.52 -7.64
CA TYR A 138 -5.99 10.34 -6.43
C TYR A 138 -4.63 10.71 -5.80
N MET A 139 -3.80 9.74 -5.41
CA MET A 139 -2.49 10.02 -4.80
C MET A 139 -1.56 10.77 -5.78
N ALA A 140 -1.58 10.42 -7.06
CA ALA A 140 -0.81 11.14 -8.09
C ALA A 140 -1.19 12.62 -8.20
N GLN A 141 -2.49 12.96 -8.06
CA GLN A 141 -2.90 14.37 -8.01
C GLN A 141 -2.38 15.08 -6.76
N GLN A 142 -2.39 14.42 -5.60
CA GLN A 142 -1.85 14.99 -4.37
C GLN A 142 -0.35 15.26 -4.54
N PHE A 143 0.40 14.26 -5.03
CA PHE A 143 1.82 14.37 -5.30
C PHE A 143 2.15 15.52 -6.26
N LYS A 144 1.42 15.64 -7.37
CA LYS A 144 1.60 16.74 -8.34
C LYS A 144 1.30 18.12 -7.74
N LYS A 145 0.38 18.22 -6.78
CA LYS A 145 0.11 19.47 -6.06
C LYS A 145 1.26 19.83 -5.13
N ASP A 146 1.74 18.87 -4.35
CA ASP A 146 2.83 19.08 -3.41
C ASP A 146 4.18 19.31 -4.10
N ALA A 147 4.39 18.74 -5.29
CA ALA A 147 5.55 19.03 -6.13
C ALA A 147 5.58 20.49 -6.65
N LYS A 148 4.41 21.12 -6.82
CA LYS A 148 4.30 22.53 -7.23
C LYS A 148 4.44 23.49 -6.06
N GLU A 149 3.88 23.13 -4.91
CA GLU A 149 3.96 23.91 -3.67
C GLU A 149 3.94 22.94 -2.49
N ALA A 150 5.07 22.87 -1.77
CA ALA A 150 5.21 21.95 -0.65
C ALA A 150 4.12 22.18 0.41
N GLY A 151 3.42 21.12 0.78
CA GLY A 151 2.36 21.15 1.79
C GLY A 151 1.04 21.77 1.32
N LYS A 152 0.89 22.12 0.03
CA LYS A 152 -0.36 22.66 -0.51
C LYS A 152 -1.53 21.72 -0.28
N HIS A 153 -1.34 20.42 -0.46
CA HIS A 153 -2.41 19.45 -0.22
C HIS A 153 -2.91 19.47 1.22
N ALA A 154 -2.00 19.51 2.20
CA ALA A 154 -2.36 19.57 3.62
C ALA A 154 -3.15 20.85 3.94
N LYS A 155 -2.68 22.01 3.46
CA LYS A 155 -3.37 23.30 3.60
C LYS A 155 -4.77 23.31 2.97
N ASP A 156 -4.94 22.66 1.82
CA ASP A 156 -6.24 22.56 1.14
C ASP A 156 -7.20 21.62 1.88
N GLN A 157 -6.71 20.54 2.48
CA GLN A 157 -7.51 19.66 3.32
C GLN A 157 -7.98 20.35 4.61
N GLU A 158 -7.10 21.11 5.26
CA GLU A 158 -7.44 21.90 6.45
C GLU A 158 -8.53 22.92 6.14
N ARG A 159 -8.41 23.66 5.02
CA ARG A 159 -9.43 24.62 4.58
C ARG A 159 -10.79 23.99 4.28
N ARG A 160 -10.83 22.75 3.81
CA ARG A 160 -12.07 21.98 3.51
C ARG A 160 -12.65 21.23 4.71
N ALA A 161 -11.97 21.24 5.85
CA ALA A 161 -12.42 20.62 7.09
C ALA A 161 -13.08 21.63 8.06
N VAL A 162 -13.01 22.93 7.73
CA VAL A 162 -13.56 24.05 8.52
C VAL A 162 -14.96 24.47 8.05
N PHE A 163 -15.48 23.85 6.99
CA PHE A 163 -16.86 23.95 6.51
C PHE A 163 -17.49 22.55 6.45
#